data_AF-A0A2J6HW47-F1
#
_entry.id   AF-A0A2J6HW47-F1
#
_cell.length_a   1.000
_cell.length_b   1.000
_cell.length_c   1.000
_cell.angle_alpha   90.00
_cell.angle_beta   90.00
_cell.angle_gamma   90.00
#
_symmetry.space_group_name_H-M   'P 1'
#
loop_
_entity.id
_entity.type
_entity.pdbx_description
1 polymer ?
#
loop_
_entity_poly.entity_id
_entity_poly.type
_entity_poly.pdbx_seq_one_letter_code
_entity_poly.pdbx_strand_id
1 'polypeptide(L)'
;MKKFLLLFTFAFSLFTFAFSQQYAWQDISANIPQNNEFPPSLSDLFFVSNDVGWITSTSYNEIFKTIDGGATFSTQTTPLGATSAIQMVDADNGYAGGQGGWIYKTEDGGINWNILGSIGTLLDISFPFQTNPSDPVG
;
A
#
# COMPACT_ATOMS: atom_id res chain seq x y z
N MET A 1 56.23 5.64 9.67
CA MET A 1 55.60 4.69 8.73
C MET A 1 54.68 3.67 9.43
N LYS A 2 55.12 2.96 10.48
CA LYS A 2 54.27 1.96 11.19
C LYS A 2 52.99 2.52 11.87
N LYS A 3 53.03 3.77 12.36
CA LYS A 3 51.86 4.45 12.98
C LYS A 3 50.80 4.93 11.97
N PHE A 4 51.19 5.18 10.72
CA PHE A 4 50.28 5.61 9.65
C PHE A 4 49.54 4.41 9.03
N LEU A 5 50.22 3.25 8.99
CA LEU A 5 49.64 1.98 8.52
C LEU A 5 48.54 1.47 9.46
N LEU A 6 48.67 1.68 10.78
CA LEU A 6 47.68 1.26 11.78
C LEU A 6 46.39 2.10 11.76
N LEU A 7 46.50 3.39 11.46
CA LEU A 7 45.35 4.29 11.34
C LEU A 7 44.51 3.98 10.09
N PHE A 8 45.18 3.57 9.01
CA PHE A 8 44.53 3.22 7.74
C PHE A 8 43.76 1.90 7.84
N THR A 9 44.31 0.90 8.55
CA THR A 9 43.61 -0.37 8.80
C THR A 9 42.43 -0.22 9.76
N PHE A 10 42.51 0.68 10.74
CA PHE A 10 41.42 0.94 11.70
C PHE A 10 40.26 1.73 11.06
N ALA A 11 40.56 2.66 10.16
CA ALA A 11 39.55 3.36 9.36
C ALA A 11 38.88 2.42 8.34
N PHE A 12 39.62 1.48 7.75
CA PHE A 12 39.07 0.49 6.81
C PHE A 12 38.20 -0.58 7.51
N SER A 13 38.50 -0.94 8.76
CA SER A 13 37.65 -1.83 9.57
C SER A 13 36.36 -1.17 10.08
N LEU A 14 36.36 0.15 10.28
CA LEU A 14 35.14 0.91 10.58
C LEU A 14 34.28 1.15 9.33
N PHE A 15 34.88 1.15 8.13
CA PHE A 15 34.16 1.33 6.86
C PHE A 15 33.48 0.04 6.37
N THR A 16 33.98 -1.14 6.74
CA THR A 16 33.39 -2.45 6.38
C THR A 16 32.25 -2.88 7.29
N PHE A 17 32.00 -2.17 8.40
CA PHE A 17 30.89 -2.46 9.32
C PHE A 17 29.56 -1.82 8.92
N ALA A 18 29.57 -0.91 7.95
CA ALA A 18 28.37 -0.26 7.44
C ALA A 18 28.06 -0.80 6.04
N PHE A 19 27.45 -1.99 5.96
CA PHE A 19 26.36 -2.34 5.03
C PHE A 19 26.10 -3.85 5.13
N SER A 20 25.39 -4.23 6.17
CA SER A 20 24.45 -5.33 6.05
C SER A 20 23.09 -4.67 6.08
N GLN A 21 22.56 -4.30 4.91
CA GLN A 21 21.12 -4.10 4.80
C GLN A 21 20.50 -5.47 5.04
N GLN A 22 20.20 -5.75 6.30
CA GLN A 22 19.49 -6.96 6.65
C GLN A 22 18.08 -6.75 6.13
N TYR A 23 17.74 -7.40 5.01
CA TYR A 23 16.37 -7.51 4.55
C TYR A 23 15.59 -8.26 5.62
N ALA A 24 15.01 -7.50 6.55
CA ALA A 24 14.20 -8.00 7.63
C ALA A 24 12.80 -7.42 7.48
N TRP A 25 11.79 -8.20 7.89
CA TRP A 25 10.46 -7.69 8.07
C TRP A 25 10.48 -6.57 9.11
N GLN A 26 9.93 -5.42 8.73
CA GLN A 26 9.70 -4.30 9.63
C GLN A 26 8.20 -4.21 9.90
N ASP A 27 7.83 -4.09 11.18
CA ASP A 27 6.46 -3.77 11.56
C ASP A 27 6.17 -2.30 11.24
N ILE A 28 5.18 -2.07 10.39
CA ILE A 28 4.71 -0.74 9.96
C ILE A 28 3.31 -0.41 10.49
N SER A 29 2.76 -1.19 11.42
CA SER A 29 1.43 -0.96 11.98
C SER A 29 1.26 0.46 12.55
N ALA A 30 2.34 1.04 13.08
CA ALA A 30 2.39 2.41 13.57
C ALA A 30 2.25 3.49 12.47
N ASN A 31 2.51 3.15 11.19
CA ASN A 31 2.39 4.08 10.07
C ASN A 31 0.94 4.21 9.56
N ILE A 32 0.07 3.26 9.94
CA ILE A 32 -1.33 3.22 9.52
C ILE A 32 -2.18 3.94 10.58
N PRO A 33 -2.96 4.97 10.21
CA PRO A 33 -3.86 5.65 11.14
C PRO A 33 -4.76 4.67 11.89
N GLN A 34 -4.74 4.76 13.21
CA GLN A 34 -5.55 3.93 14.09
C GLN A 34 -6.71 4.77 14.62
N ASN A 35 -7.92 4.20 14.68
CA ASN A 35 -8.93 4.73 15.59
C ASN A 35 -8.66 4.15 16.99
N ASN A 36 -8.78 4.99 18.02
CA ASN A 36 -8.24 4.74 19.37
C ASN A 36 -8.90 3.56 20.14
N GLU A 37 -9.73 2.75 19.50
CA GLU A 37 -10.43 1.63 20.12
C GLU A 37 -9.89 0.28 19.67
N PHE A 38 -9.64 0.07 18.36
CA PHE A 38 -9.09 -1.18 17.83
C PHE A 38 -8.33 -0.98 16.52
N PRO A 39 -7.22 -1.70 16.29
CA PRO A 39 -6.54 -1.63 15.00
C PRO A 39 -7.43 -2.11 13.85
N PRO A 40 -7.36 -1.47 12.67
CA PRO A 40 -8.15 -1.90 11.52
C PRO A 40 -7.74 -3.32 11.11
N SER A 41 -8.71 -4.18 10.80
CA SER A 41 -8.44 -5.48 10.18
C SER A 41 -8.14 -5.27 8.71
N LEU A 42 -6.86 -5.09 8.39
CA LEU A 42 -6.38 -4.92 7.02
C LEU A 42 -6.68 -6.16 6.19
N SER A 43 -7.14 -5.97 4.96
CA SER A 43 -7.71 -7.05 4.14
C SER A 43 -7.00 -7.27 2.80
N ASP A 44 -6.65 -6.19 2.09
CA ASP A 44 -6.01 -6.27 0.78
C ASP A 44 -5.07 -5.07 0.57
N LEU A 45 -4.10 -5.20 -0.33
CA LEU A 45 -3.06 -4.22 -0.62
C LEU A 45 -2.78 -4.14 -2.12
N PHE A 46 -2.82 -2.93 -2.67
CA PHE A 46 -2.49 -2.68 -4.08
C PHE A 46 -1.55 -1.48 -4.25
N PHE A 47 -0.54 -1.61 -5.11
CA PHE A 47 0.38 -0.53 -5.49
C PHE A 47 0.35 -0.33 -7.01
N VAL A 48 0.19 0.93 -7.45
CA VAL A 48 0.31 1.31 -8.87
C VAL A 48 1.75 1.69 -9.24
N SER A 49 2.57 1.99 -8.25
CA SER A 49 4.00 2.31 -8.39
C SER A 49 4.73 1.93 -7.11
N ASN A 50 6.05 2.17 -7.03
CA ASN A 50 6.80 1.94 -5.80
C ASN A 50 6.37 2.84 -4.63
N ASP A 51 5.74 3.97 -4.93
CA ASP A 51 5.43 5.00 -3.92
C ASP A 51 3.94 5.07 -3.59
N VAL A 52 3.06 4.81 -4.57
CA VAL A 52 1.62 5.02 -4.44
C VAL A 52 0.89 3.70 -4.29
N GLY A 53 0.20 3.53 -3.16
CA GLY A 53 -0.54 2.31 -2.84
C GLY A 53 -1.70 2.52 -1.88
N TRP A 54 -2.55 1.50 -1.76
CA TRP A 54 -3.75 1.49 -0.94
C TRP A 54 -3.88 0.18 -0.17
N ILE A 55 -4.40 0.26 1.06
CA ILE A 55 -4.76 -0.89 1.90
C ILE A 55 -6.25 -0.79 2.27
N THR A 56 -7.02 -1.86 2.12
CA THR A 56 -8.41 -1.92 2.55
C THR A 56 -8.56 -2.48 3.97
N SER A 57 -9.73 -2.26 4.58
CA SER A 57 -10.07 -2.78 5.91
C SER A 57 -11.45 -3.44 5.92
N THR A 58 -11.56 -4.60 6.55
CA THR A 58 -12.85 -5.29 6.79
C THR A 58 -13.56 -4.81 8.07
N SER A 59 -12.92 -4.00 8.91
CA SER A 59 -13.49 -3.54 10.18
C SER A 59 -14.33 -2.28 10.03
N TYR A 60 -13.92 -1.38 9.15
CA TYR A 60 -14.47 -0.03 9.01
C TYR A 60 -14.56 0.35 7.54
N ASN A 61 -15.25 1.44 7.23
CA ASN A 61 -15.33 2.00 5.88
C ASN A 61 -14.04 2.72 5.43
N GLU A 62 -12.90 2.35 6.00
CA GLU A 62 -11.61 2.99 5.79
C GLU A 62 -10.81 2.28 4.70
N ILE A 63 -10.16 3.07 3.86
CA ILE A 63 -9.10 2.67 2.93
C ILE A 63 -7.90 3.56 3.24
N PHE A 64 -6.71 2.99 3.34
CA PHE A 64 -5.50 3.73 3.68
C PHE A 64 -4.64 3.93 2.44
N LYS A 65 -4.36 5.19 2.07
CA LYS A 65 -3.49 5.52 0.92
C LYS A 65 -2.12 5.99 1.37
N THR A 66 -1.08 5.47 0.73
CA THR A 66 0.29 5.99 0.81
C THR A 66 0.70 6.63 -0.52
N ILE A 67 1.60 7.62 -0.44
CA ILE A 67 2.28 8.23 -1.59
C ILE A 67 3.81 8.23 -1.43
N ASP A 68 4.32 7.49 -0.43
CA ASP A 68 5.72 7.43 -0.04
C ASP A 68 6.18 5.99 0.27
N GLY A 69 5.57 5.01 -0.40
CA GLY A 69 5.98 3.61 -0.33
C GLY A 69 5.61 2.91 0.98
N GLY A 70 4.63 3.44 1.72
CA GLY A 70 4.18 2.93 3.01
C GLY A 70 4.93 3.49 4.22
N ALA A 71 5.72 4.55 4.03
CA ALA A 71 6.32 5.28 5.15
C ALA A 71 5.24 6.05 5.94
N THR A 72 4.22 6.58 5.26
CA THR A 72 3.03 7.17 5.87
C THR A 72 1.75 6.78 5.12
N PHE A 73 0.63 6.73 5.84
CA PHE A 73 -0.69 6.49 5.28
C PHE A 73 -1.67 7.59 5.68
N SER A 74 -2.59 7.89 4.76
CA SER A 74 -3.74 8.79 4.98
C SER A 74 -5.04 7.99 4.87
N THR A 75 -6.00 8.29 5.74
CA THR A 75 -7.31 7.63 5.72
C THR A 75 -8.21 8.24 4.65
N GLN A 76 -8.75 7.37 3.81
CA GLN A 76 -9.86 7.60 2.89
C GLN A 76 -11.06 6.82 3.39
N THR A 77 -12.27 7.24 3.02
CA THR A 77 -13.50 6.56 3.44
C THR A 77 -14.39 6.24 2.27
N THR A 78 -15.01 5.05 2.33
CA THR A 78 -16.11 4.69 1.43
C THR A 78 -17.44 5.15 2.03
N PRO A 79 -18.49 5.34 1.20
CA PRO A 79 -19.78 5.82 1.68
C PRO A 79 -20.56 4.83 2.55
N LEU A 80 -20.45 3.51 2.32
CA LEU A 80 -21.40 2.53 2.88
C LEU A 80 -20.79 1.40 3.71
N GLY A 81 -19.47 1.20 3.70
CA GLY A 81 -18.90 0.14 4.53
C GLY A 81 -17.54 -0.39 4.12
N ALA A 82 -17.13 -1.39 4.88
CA ALA A 82 -15.83 -2.02 4.80
C ALA A 82 -15.55 -2.68 3.44
N THR A 83 -14.28 -2.77 3.10
CA THR A 83 -13.80 -3.32 1.83
C THR A 83 -12.82 -4.47 2.07
N SER A 84 -12.92 -5.49 1.25
CA SER A 84 -12.05 -6.67 1.30
C SER A 84 -11.19 -6.85 0.05
N ALA A 85 -11.43 -6.04 -0.98
CA ALA A 85 -10.70 -6.09 -2.22
C ALA A 85 -10.51 -4.67 -2.79
N ILE A 86 -9.35 -4.43 -3.39
CA ILE A 86 -9.03 -3.19 -4.10
C ILE A 86 -8.19 -3.48 -5.34
N GLN A 87 -8.51 -2.79 -6.43
CA GLN A 87 -7.74 -2.84 -7.66
C GLN A 87 -7.75 -1.46 -8.30
N MET A 88 -6.57 -0.87 -8.42
CA MET A 88 -6.39 0.42 -9.08
C MET A 88 -5.94 0.23 -10.52
N VAL A 89 -6.47 1.06 -11.43
CA VAL A 89 -6.06 1.10 -12.84
C VAL A 89 -4.84 2.01 -13.00
N ASP A 90 -4.85 3.14 -12.30
CA ASP A 90 -3.77 4.12 -12.20
C ASP A 90 -3.88 4.89 -10.87
N ALA A 91 -3.14 5.99 -10.71
CA ALA A 91 -3.10 6.75 -9.47
C ALA A 91 -4.44 7.40 -9.07
N ASP A 92 -5.33 7.61 -10.04
CA ASP A 92 -6.59 8.33 -9.92
C ASP A 92 -7.81 7.41 -10.07
N ASN A 93 -7.73 6.38 -10.90
CA ASN A 93 -8.84 5.52 -11.26
C ASN A 93 -8.73 4.14 -10.61
N GLY A 94 -9.81 3.66 -9.98
CA GLY A 94 -9.83 2.32 -9.43
C GLY A 94 -11.14 1.90 -8.78
N TYR A 95 -11.14 0.68 -8.24
CA TYR A 95 -12.31 0.01 -7.72
C TYR A 95 -12.00 -0.64 -6.38
N ALA A 96 -12.97 -0.62 -5.47
CA ALA A 96 -12.92 -1.32 -4.20
C ALA A 96 -14.28 -1.92 -3.88
N GLY A 97 -14.30 -2.97 -3.07
CA GLY A 97 -15.55 -3.56 -2.64
C GLY A 97 -15.34 -4.62 -1.58
N GLY A 98 -16.44 -5.14 -1.02
CA GLY A 98 -16.33 -6.17 0.01
C GLY A 98 -17.63 -6.60 0.66
N GLN A 99 -17.65 -6.61 1.99
CA GLN A 99 -18.79 -7.08 2.77
C GLN A 99 -20.04 -6.21 2.50
N GLY A 100 -21.19 -6.85 2.32
CA GLY A 100 -22.42 -6.17 1.85
C GLY A 100 -22.52 -6.06 0.32
N GLY A 101 -21.44 -6.42 -0.39
CA GLY A 101 -21.39 -6.54 -1.84
C GLY A 101 -21.28 -5.24 -2.60
N TRP A 102 -21.13 -4.11 -1.89
CA TRP A 102 -20.97 -2.80 -2.50
C TRP A 102 -19.70 -2.73 -3.34
N ILE A 103 -19.87 -2.19 -4.55
CA ILE A 103 -18.77 -1.86 -5.46
C ILE A 103 -18.65 -0.34 -5.47
N TYR A 104 -17.44 0.13 -5.22
CA TYR A 104 -17.06 1.53 -5.27
C TYR A 104 -16.12 1.79 -6.44
N LYS A 105 -16.21 2.98 -7.02
CA LYS A 105 -15.26 3.51 -8.02
C LYS A 105 -14.74 4.85 -7.57
N THR A 106 -13.45 5.08 -7.75
CA THR A 106 -12.84 6.40 -7.66
C THR A 106 -12.27 6.83 -9.01
N GLU A 107 -12.24 8.14 -9.22
CA GLU A 107 -11.64 8.83 -10.38
C GLU A 107 -10.71 9.97 -9.92
N ASP A 108 -10.40 10.02 -8.62
CA ASP A 108 -9.56 11.03 -7.96
C ASP A 108 -8.62 10.41 -6.90
N GLY A 109 -8.28 9.14 -7.10
CA GLY A 109 -7.30 8.41 -6.30
C GLY A 109 -7.78 8.11 -4.88
N GLY A 110 -9.10 8.02 -4.70
CA GLY A 110 -9.80 7.69 -3.47
C GLY A 110 -10.12 8.88 -2.58
N ILE A 111 -10.00 10.13 -3.08
CA ILE A 111 -10.54 11.30 -2.38
C ILE A 111 -12.06 11.16 -2.28
N ASN A 112 -12.70 10.68 -3.34
CA ASN A 112 -14.10 10.29 -3.37
C ASN A 112 -14.27 8.87 -3.92
N TRP A 113 -15.13 8.10 -3.26
CA TRP A 113 -15.56 6.76 -3.68
C TRP A 113 -17.05 6.77 -4.00
N ASN A 114 -17.39 6.57 -5.27
CA ASN A 114 -18.77 6.54 -5.76
C ASN A 114 -19.32 5.11 -5.77
N ILE A 115 -20.58 4.93 -5.34
CA ILE A 115 -21.24 3.62 -5.37
C ILE A 115 -21.65 3.29 -6.81
N LEU A 116 -21.22 2.14 -7.32
CA LEU A 116 -21.67 1.62 -8.62
C LEU A 116 -22.84 0.63 -8.48
N GLY A 117 -22.94 -0.07 -7.36
CA GLY A 117 -24.00 -1.06 -7.13
C GLY A 117 -23.60 -2.09 -6.07
N SER A 118 -24.37 -3.16 -5.97
CA SER A 118 -24.04 -4.33 -5.13
C SER A 118 -24.32 -5.64 -5.86
N ILE A 119 -23.41 -6.61 -5.71
CA ILE A 119 -23.50 -7.93 -6.38
C ILE A 119 -23.42 -9.12 -5.41
N GLY A 120 -23.59 -8.87 -4.10
CA GLY A 120 -23.26 -9.82 -3.04
C GLY A 120 -21.77 -9.78 -2.67
N THR A 121 -21.38 -10.48 -1.60
CA THR A 121 -20.03 -10.38 -1.02
C THR A 121 -18.94 -10.54 -2.07
N LEU A 122 -18.08 -9.53 -2.18
CA LEU A 122 -16.94 -9.51 -3.08
C LEU A 122 -15.68 -9.90 -2.31
N LEU A 123 -14.98 -10.94 -2.77
CA LEU A 123 -13.77 -11.43 -2.10
C LEU A 123 -12.49 -10.91 -2.73
N ASP A 124 -12.53 -10.58 -4.02
CA ASP A 124 -11.37 -10.14 -4.79
C ASP A 124 -11.86 -9.31 -6.01
N ILE A 125 -11.03 -8.38 -6.47
CA ILE A 125 -11.20 -7.64 -7.71
C ILE A 125 -9.89 -7.75 -8.47
N SER A 126 -9.96 -8.24 -9.69
CA SER A 126 -8.80 -8.25 -10.57
C SER A 126 -9.20 -7.82 -11.96
N PHE A 127 -8.34 -7.03 -12.58
CA PHE A 127 -8.37 -6.79 -14.01
C PHE A 127 -7.20 -7.55 -14.64
N PRO A 128 -7.36 -8.12 -15.84
CA PRO A 128 -6.20 -8.63 -16.57
C PRO A 128 -5.14 -7.53 -16.65
N PHE A 129 -3.87 -7.93 -16.59
CA PHE A 129 -2.71 -7.04 -16.58
C PHE A 129 -2.92 -5.86 -17.52
N GLN A 130 -2.47 -4.67 -17.09
CA GLN A 130 -2.33 -3.52 -17.98
C GLN A 130 -1.67 -4.05 -19.26
N THR A 131 -2.42 -4.12 -20.35
CA THR A 131 -1.79 -4.10 -21.67
C THR A 131 -0.91 -2.88 -21.59
N ASN A 132 0.40 -3.07 -21.60
CA ASN A 132 1.29 -1.96 -21.83
C ASN A 132 0.68 -1.19 -23.01
N PRO A 133 0.34 0.09 -22.90
CA PRO A 133 -0.23 0.82 -24.04
C PRO A 133 0.69 0.75 -25.27
N SER A 134 1.98 0.48 -25.02
CA SER A 134 3.03 0.22 -26.00
C SER A 134 3.24 -1.26 -26.37
N ASP A 135 2.62 -2.22 -25.67
CA ASP A 135 2.76 -3.65 -25.93
C ASP A 135 1.53 -4.47 -25.44
N PRO A 136 0.45 -4.55 -26.24
CA PRO A 136 -0.83 -5.12 -25.82
C PRO A 136 -0.92 -6.65 -25.92
N VAL A 137 0.12 -7.35 -26.35
CA VAL A 137 0.16 -8.81 -26.40
C VAL A 137 1.60 -9.20 -26.08
N GLY A 138 1.84 -9.73 -24.87
CA GLY A 138 3.18 -10.10 -24.42
C GLY A 138 3.91 -11.08 -25.34
#